data_AF-A0AB39NGY8-F1
#
_entry.id   AF-A0AB39NGY8-F1
#
_cell.length_a   1.000
_cell.length_b   1.000
_cell.length_c   1.000
_cell.angle_alpha   90.00
_cell.angle_beta   90.00
_cell.angle_gamma   90.00
#
_symmetry.space_group_name_H-M   'P 1'
#
loop_
_entity.id
_entity.type
_entity.pdbx_description
1 polymer ?
#
loop_
_entity_poly.entity_id
_entity_poly.type
_entity_poly.pdbx_seq_one_letter_code
_entity_poly.pdbx_strand_id
1 'polypeptide(L)'
;MSESSRDTAEGAGWGASARGEYLRLVPRQAEKISWLNPSHLWAARNGVLASWFGDPTGEVRARWAARAAADGAPADRVIRRDDPDRFSFLVIGDTGEGGEPQYAVVPGLLKEGRDTAFAVLASDVIYPVGGADDYGPKFFRPYQDYQAPVYAIPGNHDWYEDLAGFMRVFCDAAGPLPPGPAPRPLTRAWLRSLLWHRPRPGDGAHLDEARKLRSSPAQRAVQPGPYWAIDAGPVRIVGIDTGLLGTLDAEQGAWLREVSRDPRPKILVTGSPLYVDGARHPCPIEGGGTVDDIVRDPAHRYVAAIGGDIHNYQRYPVRLDDGRTLQYVVAGGGGAFTHATHTIPRVDVAGVTEADFRCYPLRGDSLAFYSALYGRRTRLRRFFSLTEAEAAAVIAERLGIGPTRAPGAPARVTRRMRLVAGLLGTGRRPDRGKRLRLPVRKAYQSLFSPGSATYSPPFFKSFLRIDVSPTELRLRCFAATGQRAQEVAPPVEDEVTVPLT
;
A
#
# COMPACT_ATOMS: atom_id res chain seq x y z
N MET A 1 -19.75 6.62 -17.91
CA MET A 1 -18.60 6.35 -17.02
C MET A 1 -17.77 7.62 -16.97
N SER A 2 -17.17 7.98 -15.82
CA SER A 2 -16.21 9.09 -15.81
C SER A 2 -14.98 8.71 -16.62
N GLU A 3 -14.39 9.67 -17.32
CA GLU A 3 -13.11 9.48 -18.01
C GLU A 3 -12.00 9.16 -16.99
N SER A 4 -11.11 8.24 -17.35
CA SER A 4 -9.95 7.86 -16.52
C SER A 4 -8.75 8.77 -16.81
N SER A 5 -7.71 8.67 -15.98
CA SER A 5 -6.44 9.39 -16.27
C SER A 5 -5.80 9.03 -17.61
N ARG A 6 -6.19 7.90 -18.22
CA ARG A 6 -5.68 7.44 -19.52
C ARG A 6 -6.33 8.16 -20.68
N ASP A 7 -7.54 8.65 -20.47
CA ASP A 7 -8.34 9.31 -21.51
C ASP A 7 -8.03 10.81 -21.53
N THR A 8 -8.13 11.47 -20.37
CA THR A 8 -8.01 12.93 -20.27
C THR A 8 -7.23 13.40 -19.05
N ALA A 9 -6.80 14.67 -19.06
CA ALA A 9 -6.15 15.30 -17.92
C ALA A 9 -7.15 15.51 -16.77
N GLU A 10 -8.39 15.84 -17.12
CA GLU A 10 -9.54 15.97 -16.23
C GLU A 10 -9.85 14.64 -15.52
N GLY A 11 -9.73 13.51 -16.22
CA GLY A 11 -9.80 12.17 -15.64
C GLY A 11 -8.72 11.91 -14.58
N ALA A 12 -7.51 12.46 -14.75
CA ALA A 12 -6.46 12.47 -13.73
C ALA A 12 -6.71 13.45 -12.57
N GLY A 13 -7.76 14.27 -12.66
CA GLY A 13 -8.05 15.30 -11.66
C GLY A 13 -7.26 16.60 -11.87
N TRP A 14 -6.75 16.85 -13.07
CA TRP A 14 -6.27 18.17 -13.48
C TRP A 14 -7.44 19.10 -13.87
N GLY A 15 -7.13 20.37 -14.09
CA GLY A 15 -8.13 21.39 -14.42
C GLY A 15 -8.84 21.99 -13.20
N ALA A 16 -9.77 22.92 -13.46
CA ALA A 16 -10.59 23.53 -12.43
C ALA A 16 -11.84 22.67 -12.19
N SER A 17 -11.96 22.10 -10.98
CA SER A 17 -13.16 21.37 -10.55
C SER A 17 -13.47 21.68 -9.10
N ALA A 18 -14.76 21.58 -8.74
CA ALA A 18 -15.18 21.61 -7.36
C ALA A 18 -14.52 20.46 -6.56
N ARG A 19 -14.11 20.75 -5.32
CA ARG A 19 -13.61 19.73 -4.39
C ARG A 19 -14.76 18.85 -3.93
N GLY A 20 -14.44 17.59 -3.60
CA GLY A 20 -15.41 16.62 -3.11
C GLY A 20 -16.03 16.95 -1.76
N GLU A 21 -17.14 16.28 -1.44
CA GLU A 21 -17.85 16.41 -0.16
C GLU A 21 -17.11 15.70 0.98
N TYR A 22 -16.08 14.90 0.69
CA TYR A 22 -15.21 14.31 1.71
C TYR A 22 -14.69 15.33 2.72
N LEU A 23 -14.54 16.60 2.34
CA LEU A 23 -14.13 17.68 3.24
C LEU A 23 -15.05 17.84 4.46
N ARG A 24 -16.33 17.48 4.35
CA ARG A 24 -17.28 17.48 5.48
C ARG A 24 -17.04 16.33 6.46
N LEU A 25 -16.41 15.26 5.99
CA LEU A 25 -16.07 14.08 6.79
C LEU A 25 -14.77 14.27 7.58
N VAL A 26 -13.86 15.10 7.06
CA VAL A 26 -12.57 15.40 7.69
C VAL A 26 -12.79 16.09 9.05
N PRO A 27 -12.24 15.57 10.15
CA PRO A 27 -12.28 16.23 11.44
C PRO A 27 -11.72 17.66 11.38
N ARG A 28 -12.34 18.62 12.07
CA ARG A 28 -11.78 19.99 12.21
C ARG A 28 -10.38 20.00 12.85
N GLN A 29 -10.09 19.01 13.69
CA GLN A 29 -8.81 18.83 14.38
C GLN A 29 -7.90 17.81 13.67
N ALA A 30 -8.18 17.43 12.41
CA ALA A 30 -7.33 16.49 11.68
C ALA A 30 -5.91 17.04 11.59
N GLU A 31 -4.98 16.40 12.30
CA GLU A 31 -3.58 16.82 12.30
C GLU A 31 -2.95 16.51 10.94
N LYS A 32 -2.28 17.51 10.39
CA LYS A 32 -1.48 17.32 9.18
C LYS A 32 -0.19 16.63 9.58
N ILE A 33 -0.03 15.37 9.19
CA ILE A 33 1.22 14.66 9.42
C ILE A 33 2.33 15.36 8.64
N SER A 34 3.30 15.90 9.37
CA SER A 34 4.58 16.30 8.82
C SER A 34 5.54 15.14 9.03
N TRP A 35 5.89 14.49 7.93
CA TRP A 35 6.83 13.39 7.94
C TRP A 35 8.30 13.81 8.16
N LEU A 36 8.58 15.12 8.15
CA LEU A 36 9.87 15.69 8.52
C LEU A 36 9.90 16.13 9.98
N ASN A 37 8.84 15.86 10.75
CA ASN A 37 8.79 16.19 12.17
C ASN A 37 9.82 15.33 12.94
N PRO A 38 10.78 15.94 13.67
CA PRO A 38 11.75 15.20 14.47
C PRO A 38 11.13 14.20 15.46
N SER A 39 9.95 14.50 16.03
CA SER A 39 9.29 13.58 16.96
C SER A 39 8.81 12.30 16.27
N HIS A 40 8.25 12.40 15.06
CA HIS A 40 7.82 11.25 14.27
C HIS A 40 9.01 10.42 13.78
N LEU A 41 10.08 11.09 13.32
CA LEU A 41 11.33 10.41 12.92
C LEU A 41 11.97 9.68 14.11
N TRP A 42 11.93 10.30 15.30
CA TRP A 42 12.40 9.65 16.51
C TRP A 42 11.56 8.43 16.87
N ALA A 43 10.23 8.51 16.78
CA ALA A 43 9.35 7.37 17.06
C ALA A 43 9.55 6.23 16.03
N ALA A 44 9.73 6.55 14.75
CA ALA A 44 9.97 5.59 13.67
C ALA A 44 11.40 4.99 13.63
N ARG A 45 12.28 5.34 14.58
CA ARG A 45 13.68 4.89 14.59
C ARG A 45 13.86 3.38 14.70
N ASN A 46 12.83 2.65 15.12
CA ASN A 46 12.87 1.19 15.28
C ASN A 46 13.25 0.46 13.99
N GLY A 47 12.82 0.95 12.81
CA GLY A 47 13.25 0.38 11.53
C GLY A 47 14.75 0.54 11.27
N VAL A 48 15.32 1.72 11.60
CA VAL A 48 16.77 1.97 11.47
C VAL A 48 17.55 1.09 12.44
N LEU A 49 17.09 0.99 13.69
CA LEU A 49 17.71 0.12 14.69
C LEU A 49 17.64 -1.36 14.29
N ALA A 50 16.52 -1.81 13.72
CA ALA A 50 16.36 -3.17 13.20
C ALA A 50 17.36 -3.45 12.07
N SER A 51 17.53 -2.53 11.13
CA SER A 51 18.51 -2.68 10.04
C SER A 51 19.95 -2.77 10.53
N TRP A 52 20.33 -2.04 11.59
CA TRP A 52 21.72 -2.01 12.09
C TRP A 52 22.03 -3.11 13.10
N PHE A 53 21.05 -3.49 13.92
CA PHE A 53 21.24 -4.33 15.09
C PHE A 53 20.42 -5.63 15.08
N GLY A 54 19.73 -5.93 13.98
CA GLY A 54 18.92 -7.13 13.79
C GLY A 54 17.43 -6.85 14.00
N ASP A 55 16.59 -7.53 13.22
CA ASP A 55 15.13 -7.36 13.22
C ASP A 55 14.45 -8.25 14.28
N PRO A 56 13.71 -7.69 15.25
CA PRO A 56 12.98 -8.49 16.25
C PRO A 56 11.65 -9.04 15.73
N THR A 57 11.20 -8.61 14.55
CA THR A 57 9.82 -8.83 14.09
C THR A 57 9.44 -10.30 14.14
N GLY A 58 10.29 -11.22 13.64
CA GLY A 58 10.00 -12.66 13.65
C GLY A 58 9.76 -13.23 15.05
N GLU A 59 10.62 -12.89 16.02
CA GLU A 59 10.49 -13.35 17.41
C GLU A 59 9.22 -12.77 18.07
N VAL A 60 8.95 -11.48 17.88
CA VAL A 60 7.78 -10.81 18.47
C VAL A 60 6.49 -11.33 17.82
N ARG A 61 6.50 -11.56 16.50
CA ARG A 61 5.38 -12.15 15.77
C ARG A 61 5.07 -13.56 16.26
N ALA A 62 6.06 -14.43 16.41
CA ALA A 62 5.89 -15.78 16.95
C ALA A 62 5.23 -15.76 18.34
N ARG A 63 5.60 -14.79 19.18
CA ARG A 63 5.01 -14.61 20.53
C ARG A 63 3.56 -14.13 20.47
N TRP A 64 3.24 -13.19 19.57
CA TRP A 64 1.86 -12.80 19.29
C TRP A 64 1.03 -13.98 18.76
N ALA A 65 1.61 -14.74 17.83
CA ALA A 65 1.04 -15.94 17.25
C ALA A 65 0.70 -17.01 18.30
N ALA A 66 1.62 -17.28 19.23
CA ALA A 66 1.42 -18.21 20.33
C ALA A 66 0.37 -17.71 21.32
N ARG A 67 0.35 -16.40 21.61
CA ARG A 67 -0.67 -15.80 22.47
C ARG A 67 -2.07 -15.93 21.86
N ALA A 68 -2.23 -15.60 20.59
CA ALA A 68 -3.50 -15.72 19.89
C ALA A 68 -4.02 -17.17 19.93
N ALA A 69 -3.15 -18.16 19.71
CA ALA A 69 -3.51 -19.57 19.83
C ALA A 69 -3.95 -19.95 21.26
N ALA A 70 -3.25 -19.46 22.28
CA ALA A 70 -3.64 -19.66 23.69
C ALA A 70 -4.98 -19.00 24.05
N ASP A 71 -5.31 -17.89 23.39
CA ASP A 71 -6.60 -17.19 23.52
C ASP A 71 -7.71 -17.81 22.63
N GLY A 72 -7.44 -18.94 21.95
CA GLY A 72 -8.43 -19.73 21.22
C GLY A 72 -8.51 -19.44 19.71
N ALA A 73 -7.58 -18.67 19.13
CA ALA A 73 -7.52 -18.48 17.69
C ALA A 73 -7.25 -19.81 16.96
N PRO A 74 -7.86 -20.04 15.78
CA PRO A 74 -7.59 -21.23 14.96
C PRO A 74 -6.10 -21.43 14.69
N ALA A 75 -5.59 -22.63 14.97
CA ALA A 75 -4.16 -22.95 14.80
C ALA A 75 -3.70 -22.88 13.33
N ASP A 76 -4.60 -23.19 12.38
CA ASP A 76 -4.37 -23.06 10.94
C ASP A 76 -4.43 -21.61 10.45
N ARG A 77 -4.88 -20.68 11.30
CA ARG A 77 -5.12 -19.26 11.02
C ARG A 77 -6.02 -19.04 9.81
N VAL A 78 -6.96 -19.96 9.57
CA VAL A 78 -7.93 -19.86 8.48
C VAL A 78 -9.27 -19.35 9.02
N ILE A 79 -9.67 -18.17 8.55
CA ILE A 79 -11.00 -17.59 8.70
C ILE A 79 -11.91 -18.24 7.65
N ARG A 80 -12.87 -19.03 8.11
CA ARG A 80 -13.83 -19.73 7.25
C ARG A 80 -15.09 -18.89 7.11
N ARG A 81 -15.44 -18.52 5.89
CA ARG A 81 -16.65 -17.73 5.58
C ARG A 81 -17.59 -18.51 4.68
N ASP A 82 -18.89 -18.25 4.83
CA ASP A 82 -19.96 -18.82 4.00
C ASP A 82 -20.37 -17.82 2.91
N ASP A 83 -19.37 -17.29 2.19
CA ASP A 83 -19.63 -16.37 1.08
C ASP A 83 -20.09 -17.16 -0.16
N PRO A 84 -21.03 -16.63 -0.95
CA PRO A 84 -21.49 -17.28 -2.17
C PRO A 84 -20.38 -17.39 -3.21
N ASP A 85 -20.54 -18.29 -4.18
CA ASP A 85 -19.60 -18.47 -5.28
C ASP A 85 -19.38 -17.20 -6.14
N ARG A 86 -20.32 -16.27 -6.06
CA ARG A 86 -20.22 -14.93 -6.65
C ARG A 86 -20.30 -13.89 -5.55
N PHE A 87 -19.18 -13.24 -5.28
CA PHE A 87 -19.10 -12.17 -4.28
C PHE A 87 -18.13 -11.08 -4.73
N SER A 88 -18.03 -10.01 -3.95
CA SER A 88 -17.07 -8.94 -4.20
C SER A 88 -16.41 -8.52 -2.89
N PHE A 89 -15.17 -8.08 -2.94
CA PHE A 89 -14.48 -7.50 -1.79
C PHE A 89 -13.58 -6.34 -2.22
N LEU A 90 -13.24 -5.48 -1.26
CA LEU A 90 -12.35 -4.34 -1.49
C LEU A 90 -10.92 -4.65 -1.01
N VAL A 91 -9.93 -4.05 -1.67
CA VAL A 91 -8.54 -4.01 -1.19
C VAL A 91 -8.04 -2.57 -1.20
N ILE A 92 -7.43 -2.12 -0.11
CA ILE A 92 -6.88 -0.77 0.01
C ILE A 92 -5.62 -0.80 0.89
N GLY A 93 -4.49 -0.28 0.40
CA GLY A 93 -3.25 -0.21 1.18
C GLY A 93 -2.96 1.20 1.71
N ASP A 94 -2.15 1.29 2.75
CA ASP A 94 -1.48 2.52 3.19
C ASP A 94 -2.47 3.66 3.52
N THR A 95 -3.46 3.34 4.36
CA THR A 95 -4.61 4.21 4.62
C THR A 95 -4.37 5.28 5.68
N GLY A 96 -3.74 4.93 6.80
CA GLY A 96 -3.99 5.56 8.10
C GLY A 96 -3.24 6.85 8.40
N GLU A 97 -3.33 7.87 7.54
CA GLU A 97 -2.85 9.22 7.88
C GLU A 97 -3.90 10.08 8.62
N GLY A 98 -5.21 9.80 8.44
CA GLY A 98 -6.31 10.58 9.02
C GLY A 98 -6.58 11.93 8.34
N GLY A 99 -5.88 12.22 7.25
CA GLY A 99 -5.93 13.50 6.53
C GLY A 99 -6.86 13.52 5.33
N GLU A 100 -6.96 14.69 4.69
CA GLU A 100 -7.79 14.89 3.49
C GLU A 100 -7.60 13.84 2.38
N PRO A 101 -6.36 13.37 2.04
CA PRO A 101 -6.20 12.39 0.98
C PRO A 101 -6.85 11.03 1.30
N GLN A 102 -6.81 10.58 2.55
CA GLN A 102 -7.51 9.36 2.98
C GLN A 102 -9.03 9.55 2.88
N TYR A 103 -9.56 10.66 3.41
CA TYR A 103 -10.99 10.94 3.34
C TYR A 103 -11.49 11.10 1.90
N ALA A 104 -10.66 11.57 0.97
CA ALA A 104 -11.02 11.65 -0.44
C ALA A 104 -11.32 10.28 -1.09
N VAL A 105 -10.82 9.19 -0.52
CA VAL A 105 -11.11 7.81 -0.96
C VAL A 105 -12.47 7.34 -0.47
N VAL A 106 -12.87 7.76 0.73
CA VAL A 106 -14.00 7.19 1.48
C VAL A 106 -15.33 7.21 0.69
N PRO A 107 -15.79 8.31 0.07
CA PRO A 107 -17.09 8.29 -0.60
C PRO A 107 -17.14 7.35 -1.81
N GLY A 108 -16.08 7.32 -2.61
CA GLY A 108 -15.96 6.41 -3.75
C GLY A 108 -15.89 4.95 -3.29
N LEU A 109 -15.12 4.69 -2.23
CA LEU A 109 -15.02 3.38 -1.59
C LEU A 109 -16.36 2.89 -1.05
N LEU A 110 -17.12 3.74 -0.36
CA LEU A 110 -18.44 3.37 0.17
C LEU A 110 -19.45 3.10 -0.95
N LYS A 111 -19.38 3.88 -2.04
CA LYS A 111 -20.24 3.68 -3.21
C LYS A 111 -19.96 2.33 -3.88
N GLU A 112 -18.70 2.05 -4.19
CA GLU A 112 -18.29 0.83 -4.89
C GLU A 112 -18.20 -0.38 -3.95
N GLY A 113 -18.22 -0.18 -2.63
CA GLY A 113 -18.22 -1.22 -1.59
C GLY A 113 -19.58 -1.51 -0.96
N ARG A 114 -20.67 -0.94 -1.47
CA ARG A 114 -22.01 -1.10 -0.86
C ARG A 114 -22.50 -2.55 -0.81
N ASP A 115 -22.03 -3.39 -1.73
CA ASP A 115 -22.43 -4.78 -1.96
C ASP A 115 -21.26 -5.76 -1.75
N THR A 116 -20.15 -5.30 -1.15
CA THR A 116 -18.98 -6.14 -0.90
C THR A 116 -19.10 -6.90 0.41
N ALA A 117 -18.66 -8.16 0.41
CA ALA A 117 -18.73 -9.07 1.55
C ALA A 117 -17.77 -8.70 2.69
N PHE A 118 -16.64 -8.08 2.36
CA PHE A 118 -15.62 -7.57 3.29
C PHE A 118 -14.63 -6.66 2.56
N ALA A 119 -13.73 -6.03 3.31
CA ALA A 119 -12.55 -5.34 2.77
C ALA A 119 -11.26 -5.88 3.41
N VAL A 120 -10.14 -5.71 2.71
CA VAL A 120 -8.79 -6.03 3.19
C VAL A 120 -7.91 -4.78 3.14
N LEU A 121 -7.31 -4.42 4.27
CA LEU A 121 -6.26 -3.42 4.34
C LEU A 121 -4.91 -4.09 4.02
N ALA A 122 -4.30 -3.70 2.90
CA ALA A 122 -3.06 -4.28 2.41
C ALA A 122 -1.86 -3.44 2.86
N SER A 123 -1.39 -3.67 4.10
CA SER A 123 -0.24 -2.98 4.72
C SER A 123 -0.53 -1.58 5.28
N ASP A 124 0.35 -1.17 6.19
CA ASP A 124 0.44 0.15 6.84
C ASP A 124 -0.93 0.73 7.21
N VAL A 125 -1.58 0.07 8.15
CA VAL A 125 -2.94 0.46 8.55
C VAL A 125 -2.91 1.82 9.23
N ILE A 126 -1.87 2.08 10.04
CA ILE A 126 -1.73 3.30 10.83
C ILE A 126 -0.37 3.96 10.68
N TYR A 127 -0.40 5.24 10.33
CA TYR A 127 0.76 6.14 10.34
C TYR A 127 0.74 7.07 11.55
N PRO A 128 1.91 7.54 12.02
CA PRO A 128 3.25 7.24 11.48
C PRO A 128 3.90 5.99 12.09
N VAL A 129 3.42 5.48 13.23
CA VAL A 129 4.14 4.43 14.01
C VAL A 129 3.27 3.33 14.61
N GLY A 130 2.01 3.18 14.18
CA GLY A 130 1.18 2.06 14.62
C GLY A 130 0.61 2.16 16.04
N GLY A 131 0.61 3.34 16.65
CA GLY A 131 0.08 3.55 18.02
C GLY A 131 -1.40 3.24 18.12
N ALA A 132 -1.83 2.72 19.28
CA ALA A 132 -3.21 2.29 19.48
C ALA A 132 -4.21 3.47 19.46
N ASP A 133 -3.85 4.63 20.01
CA ASP A 133 -4.71 5.82 20.02
C ASP A 133 -4.99 6.38 18.62
N ASP A 134 -4.12 6.08 17.64
CA ASP A 134 -4.27 6.56 16.27
C ASP A 134 -5.39 5.83 15.50
N TYR A 135 -5.81 4.64 15.94
CA TYR A 135 -6.87 3.88 15.29
C TYR A 135 -8.22 4.58 15.33
N GLY A 136 -8.53 5.36 16.38
CA GLY A 136 -9.76 6.13 16.45
C GLY A 136 -9.94 7.11 15.28
N PRO A 137 -9.05 8.11 15.15
CA PRO A 137 -9.14 9.10 14.09
C PRO A 137 -8.75 8.57 12.69
N LYS A 138 -7.96 7.51 12.57
CA LYS A 138 -7.35 7.08 11.29
C LYS A 138 -7.90 5.76 10.72
N PHE A 139 -8.62 4.96 11.52
CA PHE A 139 -9.30 3.73 11.06
C PHE A 139 -10.80 3.72 11.38
N PHE A 140 -11.17 3.81 12.67
CA PHE A 140 -12.57 3.67 13.09
C PHE A 140 -13.45 4.78 12.51
N ARG A 141 -12.99 6.03 12.55
CA ARG A 141 -13.75 7.17 12.04
C ARG A 141 -13.84 7.23 10.51
N PRO A 142 -12.74 7.15 9.73
CA PRO A 142 -12.83 7.23 8.27
C PRO A 142 -13.70 6.14 7.65
N TYR A 143 -13.69 4.95 8.25
CA TYR A 143 -14.43 3.80 7.73
C TYR A 143 -15.74 3.52 8.49
N GLN A 144 -16.22 4.41 9.38
CA GLN A 144 -17.40 4.15 10.23
C GLN A 144 -18.64 3.66 9.46
N ASP A 145 -18.84 4.18 8.25
CA ASP A 145 -20.03 3.90 7.43
C ASP A 145 -19.91 2.65 6.53
N TYR A 146 -18.73 2.02 6.45
CA TYR A 146 -18.56 0.79 5.66
C TYR A 146 -19.17 -0.41 6.40
N GLN A 147 -20.29 -0.93 5.92
CA GLN A 147 -21.16 -1.92 6.59
C GLN A 147 -20.75 -3.38 6.38
N ALA A 148 -19.45 -3.67 6.35
CA ALA A 148 -18.92 -5.03 6.25
C ALA A 148 -17.63 -5.20 7.08
N PRO A 149 -17.20 -6.44 7.35
CA PRO A 149 -15.94 -6.75 8.03
C PRO A 149 -14.74 -6.13 7.30
N VAL A 150 -13.74 -5.69 8.07
CA VAL A 150 -12.45 -5.24 7.55
C VAL A 150 -11.36 -6.10 8.15
N TYR A 151 -10.66 -6.82 7.28
CA TYR A 151 -9.45 -7.57 7.60
C TYR A 151 -8.23 -6.73 7.23
N ALA A 152 -7.06 -7.10 7.75
CA ALA A 152 -5.85 -6.33 7.53
C ALA A 152 -4.61 -7.21 7.67
N ILE A 153 -3.55 -6.85 6.98
CA ILE A 153 -2.18 -7.29 7.30
C ILE A 153 -1.38 -6.05 7.74
N PRO A 154 -0.43 -6.21 8.67
CA PRO A 154 0.38 -5.08 9.09
C PRO A 154 1.50 -4.78 8.09
N GLY A 155 1.87 -3.50 8.04
CA GLY A 155 3.10 -3.05 7.37
C GLY A 155 4.19 -2.65 8.37
N ASN A 156 5.29 -2.13 7.85
CA ASN A 156 6.42 -1.70 8.68
C ASN A 156 6.03 -0.55 9.62
N HIS A 157 5.06 0.28 9.27
CA HIS A 157 4.60 1.36 10.14
C HIS A 157 3.84 0.85 11.37
N ASP A 158 3.11 -0.27 11.23
CA ASP A 158 2.42 -0.92 12.36
C ASP A 158 3.43 -1.59 13.32
N TRP A 159 4.60 -1.98 12.80
CA TRP A 159 5.67 -2.65 13.56
C TRP A 159 6.58 -1.70 14.35
N TYR A 160 6.53 -0.38 14.11
CA TYR A 160 7.33 0.56 14.90
C TYR A 160 6.96 0.58 16.39
N GLU A 161 5.79 0.06 16.77
CA GLU A 161 5.36 -0.11 18.16
C GLU A 161 5.05 -1.57 18.53
N ASP A 162 5.89 -2.51 18.03
CA ASP A 162 5.81 -3.94 18.35
C ASP A 162 4.43 -4.58 18.04
N LEU A 163 3.69 -3.97 17.10
CA LEU A 163 2.40 -4.43 16.59
C LEU A 163 1.25 -4.42 17.62
N ALA A 164 1.43 -3.81 18.79
CA ALA A 164 0.44 -3.89 19.88
C ALA A 164 -0.93 -3.29 19.50
N GLY A 165 -0.95 -2.12 18.86
CA GLY A 165 -2.19 -1.48 18.42
C GLY A 165 -2.97 -2.34 17.42
N PHE A 166 -2.26 -2.88 16.43
CA PHE A 166 -2.83 -3.79 15.42
C PHE A 166 -3.44 -5.04 16.07
N MET A 167 -2.70 -5.72 16.95
CA MET A 167 -3.17 -6.94 17.60
C MET A 167 -4.38 -6.69 18.49
N ARG A 168 -4.44 -5.54 19.18
CA ARG A 168 -5.64 -5.15 19.94
C ARG A 168 -6.82 -4.92 19.01
N VAL A 169 -6.66 -4.15 17.93
CA VAL A 169 -7.79 -3.73 17.08
C VAL A 169 -8.34 -4.86 16.22
N PHE A 170 -7.47 -5.67 15.63
CA PHE A 170 -7.86 -6.67 14.65
C PHE A 170 -7.91 -8.10 15.17
N CYS A 171 -7.14 -8.42 16.21
CA CYS A 171 -7.05 -9.78 16.76
C CYS A 171 -7.65 -9.88 18.18
N ASP A 172 -8.30 -8.82 18.66
CA ASP A 172 -8.88 -8.70 20.00
C ASP A 172 -7.92 -9.10 21.15
N ALA A 173 -6.62 -8.82 20.97
CA ALA A 173 -5.65 -9.06 22.03
C ALA A 173 -6.02 -8.26 23.30
N ALA A 174 -6.15 -8.95 24.43
CA ALA A 174 -6.60 -8.39 25.70
C ALA A 174 -5.64 -7.35 26.32
N GLY A 175 -4.41 -7.24 25.81
CA GLY A 175 -3.40 -6.33 26.34
C GLY A 175 -2.06 -6.44 25.59
N PRO A 176 -1.01 -5.74 26.06
CA PRO A 176 0.31 -5.84 25.47
C PRO A 176 0.91 -7.24 25.67
N LEU A 177 1.84 -7.64 24.79
CA LEU A 177 2.65 -8.83 25.03
C LEU A 177 3.40 -8.69 26.37
N PRO A 178 3.50 -9.78 27.16
CA PRO A 178 4.45 -9.83 28.27
C PRO A 178 5.88 -9.49 27.79
N PRO A 179 6.80 -9.05 28.66
CA PRO A 179 8.20 -8.89 28.26
C PRO A 179 8.80 -10.21 27.76
N GLY A 180 9.57 -10.16 26.68
CA GLY A 180 10.37 -11.30 26.22
C GLY A 180 11.64 -11.48 27.06
N PRO A 181 12.45 -12.52 26.77
CA PRO A 181 13.74 -12.71 27.42
C PRO A 181 14.65 -11.49 27.21
N ALA A 182 15.33 -11.06 28.28
CA ALA A 182 16.23 -9.93 28.20
C ALA A 182 17.45 -10.27 27.32
N PRO A 183 17.83 -9.40 26.37
CA PRO A 183 19.01 -9.64 25.56
C PRO A 183 20.27 -9.59 26.44
N ARG A 184 21.24 -10.46 26.15
CA ARG A 184 22.52 -10.48 26.87
C ARG A 184 23.25 -9.14 26.74
N PRO A 185 23.83 -8.57 27.81
CA PRO A 185 24.56 -7.31 27.75
C PRO A 185 25.62 -7.30 26.64
N LEU A 186 25.84 -6.13 26.05
CA LEU A 186 26.84 -5.88 24.98
C LEU A 186 26.59 -6.61 23.64
N THR A 187 25.45 -7.29 23.47
CA THR A 187 25.05 -7.83 22.16
C THR A 187 24.36 -6.78 21.29
N ARG A 188 24.25 -7.03 19.98
CA ARG A 188 23.48 -6.17 19.06
C ARG A 188 22.03 -6.02 19.51
N ALA A 189 21.39 -7.13 19.93
CA ALA A 189 20.03 -7.12 20.45
C ALA A 189 19.90 -6.26 21.73
N TRP A 190 20.92 -6.25 22.59
CA TRP A 190 20.95 -5.37 23.77
C TRP A 190 21.06 -3.90 23.39
N LEU A 191 21.99 -3.54 22.50
CA LEU A 191 22.11 -2.16 22.00
C LEU A 191 20.82 -1.67 21.34
N ARG A 192 20.17 -2.52 20.53
CA ARG A 192 18.84 -2.25 19.97
C ARG A 192 17.82 -1.98 21.06
N SER A 193 17.75 -2.83 22.09
CA SER A 193 16.74 -2.74 23.15
C SER A 193 16.81 -1.45 23.98
N LEU A 194 18.01 -0.88 24.14
CA LEU A 194 18.21 0.37 24.89
C LEU A 194 17.60 1.59 24.17
N LEU A 195 17.62 1.57 22.84
CA LEU A 195 17.13 2.66 22.02
C LEU A 195 15.74 2.37 21.43
N TRP A 196 15.20 1.17 21.62
CA TRP A 196 13.91 0.77 21.06
C TRP A 196 12.79 1.69 21.56
N HIS A 197 12.03 2.27 20.63
CA HIS A 197 10.83 3.02 20.93
C HIS A 197 9.75 2.07 21.44
N ARG A 198 8.99 2.51 22.45
CA ARG A 198 7.86 1.77 23.03
C ARG A 198 6.65 2.70 23.12
N PRO A 199 5.43 2.16 23.07
CA PRO A 199 4.22 2.94 23.28
C PRO A 199 4.26 3.74 24.58
N ARG A 200 3.58 4.87 24.59
CA ARG A 200 3.45 5.71 25.79
C ARG A 200 2.56 5.02 26.83
N PRO A 201 2.74 5.28 28.13
CA PRO A 201 1.79 4.86 29.14
C PRO A 201 0.37 5.38 28.81
N GLY A 202 -0.61 4.48 28.81
CA GLY A 202 -2.00 4.80 28.48
C GLY A 202 -2.37 4.73 27.00
N ASP A 203 -1.44 4.37 26.11
CA ASP A 203 -1.76 4.19 24.68
C ASP A 203 -2.89 3.18 24.47
N GLY A 204 -3.90 3.61 23.72
CA GLY A 204 -5.13 2.87 23.46
C GLY A 204 -6.12 2.88 24.61
N ALA A 205 -6.04 3.85 25.54
CA ALA A 205 -7.06 4.06 26.57
C ALA A 205 -8.42 4.44 25.97
N HIS A 206 -8.43 5.03 24.77
CA HIS A 206 -9.64 5.46 24.07
C HIS A 206 -10.13 4.46 23.01
N LEU A 207 -9.50 3.28 22.90
CA LEU A 207 -9.87 2.30 21.88
C LEU A 207 -11.31 1.81 22.01
N ASP A 208 -11.81 1.58 23.22
CA ASP A 208 -13.18 1.09 23.42
C ASP A 208 -14.22 2.12 22.99
N GLU A 209 -13.96 3.41 23.23
CA GLU A 209 -14.80 4.50 22.71
C GLU A 209 -14.71 4.60 21.19
N ALA A 210 -13.51 4.47 20.61
CA ALA A 210 -13.31 4.49 19.17
C ALA A 210 -14.05 3.34 18.46
N ARG A 211 -14.06 2.13 19.05
CA ARG A 211 -14.77 0.96 18.52
C ARG A 211 -16.27 1.18 18.37
N LYS A 212 -16.88 2.09 19.16
CA LYS A 212 -18.31 2.40 19.04
C LYS A 212 -18.67 2.95 17.66
N LEU A 213 -17.74 3.62 16.97
CA LEU A 213 -17.92 4.11 15.61
C LEU A 213 -18.12 2.99 14.57
N ARG A 214 -17.66 1.76 14.85
CA ARG A 214 -17.81 0.57 13.99
C ARG A 214 -18.34 -0.64 14.78
N SER A 215 -19.42 -0.44 15.52
CA SER A 215 -19.96 -1.45 16.46
C SER A 215 -21.09 -2.31 15.91
N SER A 216 -21.55 -2.07 14.67
CA SER A 216 -22.60 -2.85 14.03
C SER A 216 -22.22 -4.33 13.96
N PRO A 217 -23.15 -5.28 14.22
CA PRO A 217 -22.88 -6.70 14.07
C PRO A 217 -22.29 -7.09 12.71
N ALA A 218 -22.72 -6.43 11.63
CA ALA A 218 -22.23 -6.68 10.27
C ALA A 218 -20.77 -6.25 10.05
N GLN A 219 -20.22 -5.37 10.90
CA GLN A 219 -18.85 -4.86 10.80
C GLN A 219 -17.84 -5.69 11.60
N ARG A 220 -18.31 -6.62 12.44
CA ARG A 220 -17.45 -7.39 13.34
C ARG A 220 -16.53 -8.31 12.55
N ALA A 221 -15.24 -8.25 12.88
CA ALA A 221 -14.20 -9.10 12.33
C ALA A 221 -13.17 -9.36 13.44
N VAL A 222 -12.72 -10.59 13.58
CA VAL A 222 -11.58 -10.96 14.43
C VAL A 222 -10.65 -11.82 13.62
N GLN A 223 -9.38 -11.40 13.55
CA GLN A 223 -8.33 -12.09 12.83
C GLN A 223 -7.59 -13.05 13.77
N PRO A 224 -7.16 -14.23 13.30
CA PRO A 224 -6.46 -15.22 14.13
C PRO A 224 -5.00 -14.83 14.44
N GLY A 225 -4.53 -13.70 13.91
CA GLY A 225 -3.18 -13.20 14.07
C GLY A 225 -2.84 -12.15 13.00
N PRO A 226 -1.56 -11.72 12.95
CA PRO A 226 -1.11 -10.72 11.97
C PRO A 226 -0.98 -11.25 10.54
N TYR A 227 -1.02 -12.57 10.39
CA TYR A 227 -1.10 -13.28 9.11
C TYR A 227 -2.21 -14.33 9.21
N TRP A 228 -2.88 -14.59 8.09
CA TRP A 228 -4.12 -15.36 8.06
C TRP A 228 -4.45 -15.81 6.64
N ALA A 229 -5.36 -16.76 6.52
CA ALA A 229 -6.06 -17.03 5.27
C ALA A 229 -7.57 -16.86 5.44
N ILE A 230 -8.26 -16.44 4.40
CA ILE A 230 -9.72 -16.37 4.32
C ILE A 230 -10.17 -17.33 3.22
N ASP A 231 -11.02 -18.28 3.59
CA ASP A 231 -11.80 -19.07 2.63
C ASP A 231 -13.10 -18.33 2.32
N ALA A 232 -13.30 -17.93 1.07
CA ALA A 232 -14.47 -17.19 0.61
C ALA A 232 -14.90 -17.66 -0.80
N GLY A 233 -16.07 -18.29 -0.90
CA GLY A 233 -16.58 -18.84 -2.15
C GLY A 233 -15.55 -19.76 -2.84
N PRO A 234 -15.20 -19.52 -4.12
CA PRO A 234 -14.30 -20.40 -4.87
C PRO A 234 -12.81 -20.08 -4.67
N VAL A 235 -12.45 -19.06 -3.89
CA VAL A 235 -11.06 -18.60 -3.74
C VAL A 235 -10.59 -18.65 -2.29
N ARG A 236 -9.27 -18.67 -2.11
CA ARG A 236 -8.62 -18.40 -0.82
C ARG A 236 -7.78 -17.13 -0.91
N ILE A 237 -7.91 -16.25 0.06
CA ILE A 237 -7.08 -15.04 0.19
C ILE A 237 -6.08 -15.29 1.31
N VAL A 238 -4.80 -15.04 1.07
CA VAL A 238 -3.72 -15.29 2.03
C VAL A 238 -3.03 -13.98 2.36
N GLY A 239 -3.16 -13.53 3.60
CA GLY A 239 -2.48 -12.35 4.13
C GLY A 239 -1.19 -12.72 4.85
N ILE A 240 -0.06 -12.15 4.41
CA ILE A 240 1.25 -12.32 5.05
C ILE A 240 1.74 -11.03 5.69
N ASP A 241 2.44 -11.18 6.80
CA ASP A 241 3.09 -10.10 7.53
C ASP A 241 4.59 -10.11 7.19
N THR A 242 5.07 -9.05 6.55
CA THR A 242 6.45 -8.92 6.09
C THR A 242 7.36 -8.15 7.06
N GLY A 243 6.80 -7.65 8.16
CA GLY A 243 7.56 -7.00 9.23
C GLY A 243 8.24 -5.70 8.82
N LEU A 244 9.26 -5.30 9.59
CA LEU A 244 10.00 -4.06 9.35
C LEU A 244 10.86 -4.10 8.08
N LEU A 245 11.45 -5.26 7.75
CA LEU A 245 12.48 -5.38 6.71
C LEU A 245 12.04 -6.15 5.46
N GLY A 246 10.78 -6.57 5.36
CA GLY A 246 10.26 -7.21 4.15
C GLY A 246 10.62 -8.70 4.02
N THR A 247 10.64 -9.44 5.13
CA THR A 247 11.05 -10.86 5.19
C THR A 247 10.09 -11.71 6.03
N LEU A 248 10.08 -13.03 5.81
CA LEU A 248 9.31 -13.98 6.61
C LEU A 248 10.23 -14.80 7.52
N ASP A 249 9.83 -14.94 8.78
CA ASP A 249 10.39 -15.90 9.71
C ASP A 249 10.01 -17.34 9.33
N ALA A 250 10.70 -18.31 9.95
CA ALA A 250 10.53 -19.72 9.62
C ALA A 250 9.13 -20.26 9.95
N GLU A 251 8.48 -19.75 11.01
CA GLU A 251 7.15 -20.21 11.44
C GLU A 251 6.09 -19.80 10.43
N GLN A 252 6.02 -18.51 10.08
CA GLN A 252 5.10 -18.03 9.05
C GLN A 252 5.45 -18.62 7.67
N GLY A 253 6.73 -18.83 7.39
CA GLY A 253 7.18 -19.51 6.17
C GLY A 253 6.71 -20.96 6.06
N ALA A 254 6.70 -21.70 7.16
CA ALA A 254 6.15 -23.06 7.20
C ALA A 254 4.63 -23.05 7.04
N TRP A 255 3.95 -22.14 7.75
CA TRP A 255 2.51 -21.94 7.64
C TRP A 255 2.07 -21.58 6.21
N LEU A 256 2.79 -20.67 5.55
CA LEU A 256 2.48 -20.23 4.19
C LEU A 256 2.56 -21.39 3.20
N ARG A 257 3.59 -22.26 3.33
CA ARG A 257 3.70 -23.47 2.49
C ARG A 257 2.52 -24.41 2.70
N GLU A 258 2.10 -24.59 3.95
CA GLU A 258 0.99 -25.48 4.28
C GLU A 258 -0.33 -24.94 3.71
N VAL A 259 -0.66 -23.68 4.00
CA VAL A 259 -1.93 -23.07 3.56
C VAL A 259 -2.03 -22.94 2.03
N SER A 260 -0.88 -22.87 1.35
CA SER A 260 -0.78 -22.82 -0.11
C SER A 260 -1.14 -24.14 -0.81
N ARG A 261 -1.13 -25.27 -0.10
CA ARG A 261 -1.48 -26.61 -0.64
C ARG A 261 -2.96 -26.81 -0.91
N ASP A 262 -3.82 -25.92 -0.41
CA ASP A 262 -5.27 -25.97 -0.68
C ASP A 262 -5.54 -25.94 -2.19
N PRO A 263 -6.53 -26.69 -2.71
CA PRO A 263 -6.73 -26.76 -4.15
C PRO A 263 -7.36 -25.49 -4.75
N ARG A 264 -7.95 -24.58 -3.95
CA ARG A 264 -8.57 -23.36 -4.49
C ARG A 264 -7.54 -22.44 -5.15
N PRO A 265 -7.92 -21.67 -6.19
CA PRO A 265 -7.17 -20.51 -6.64
C PRO A 265 -6.94 -19.51 -5.51
N LYS A 266 -5.78 -18.85 -5.50
CA LYS A 266 -5.35 -18.00 -4.38
C LYS A 266 -4.99 -16.58 -4.78
N ILE A 267 -5.28 -15.65 -3.87
CA ILE A 267 -4.80 -14.26 -3.93
C ILE A 267 -3.87 -14.04 -2.74
N LEU A 268 -2.63 -13.66 -2.98
CA LEU A 268 -1.72 -13.21 -1.92
C LEU A 268 -1.96 -11.73 -1.64
N VAL A 269 -2.02 -11.35 -0.37
CA VAL A 269 -1.93 -9.97 0.12
C VAL A 269 -0.68 -9.88 1.00
N THR A 270 0.22 -8.95 0.69
CA THR A 270 1.54 -8.84 1.33
C THR A 270 1.85 -7.40 1.72
N GLY A 271 2.65 -7.19 2.78
CA GLY A 271 3.04 -5.86 3.24
C GLY A 271 3.80 -5.11 2.15
N SER A 272 4.91 -5.70 1.70
CA SER A 272 5.70 -5.20 0.56
C SER A 272 5.41 -5.96 -0.74
N PRO A 273 5.37 -5.27 -1.90
CA PRO A 273 5.05 -5.89 -3.19
C PRO A 273 6.22 -6.70 -3.75
N LEU A 274 5.91 -7.83 -4.40
CA LEU A 274 6.92 -8.71 -5.01
C LEU A 274 7.46 -8.17 -6.35
N TYR A 275 6.70 -7.30 -7.01
CA TYR A 275 7.10 -6.58 -8.21
C TYR A 275 6.74 -5.12 -8.06
N VAL A 276 7.74 -4.24 -8.15
CA VAL A 276 7.55 -2.81 -7.98
C VAL A 276 8.68 -2.04 -8.64
N ASP A 277 8.36 -0.86 -9.17
CA ASP A 277 9.30 0.06 -9.81
C ASP A 277 10.18 -0.59 -10.90
N GLY A 278 9.59 -1.53 -11.65
CA GLY A 278 10.26 -2.28 -12.72
C GLY A 278 11.27 -3.33 -12.23
N ALA A 279 11.17 -3.77 -10.98
CA ALA A 279 12.07 -4.75 -10.38
C ALA A 279 11.33 -5.88 -9.64
N ARG A 280 11.96 -7.06 -9.58
CA ARG A 280 11.51 -8.23 -8.82
C ARG A 280 12.11 -8.22 -7.42
N HIS A 281 11.27 -8.43 -6.42
CA HIS A 281 11.58 -8.46 -4.98
C HIS A 281 10.95 -9.71 -4.36
N PRO A 282 11.65 -10.87 -4.35
CA PRO A 282 10.99 -12.15 -4.15
C PRO A 282 10.52 -12.44 -2.71
N CYS A 283 10.89 -11.59 -1.73
CA CYS A 283 10.64 -11.75 -0.28
C CYS A 283 11.22 -13.06 0.29
N PRO A 284 12.44 -13.03 0.85
CA PRO A 284 13.09 -14.20 1.44
C PRO A 284 12.33 -14.77 2.63
N ILE A 285 12.38 -16.10 2.77
CA ILE A 285 11.84 -16.85 3.90
C ILE A 285 13.00 -17.49 4.67
N GLU A 286 13.03 -17.31 5.99
CA GLU A 286 13.97 -18.02 6.86
C GLU A 286 13.76 -19.53 6.75
N GLY A 287 14.86 -20.29 6.64
CA GLY A 287 14.82 -21.72 6.34
C GLY A 287 14.80 -22.04 4.84
N GLY A 288 14.77 -21.04 3.95
CA GLY A 288 15.05 -21.18 2.52
C GLY A 288 13.88 -20.82 1.61
N GLY A 289 14.18 -20.57 0.34
CA GLY A 289 13.20 -20.15 -0.67
C GLY A 289 12.66 -18.74 -0.44
N THR A 290 11.66 -18.39 -1.24
CA THR A 290 11.03 -17.06 -1.22
C THR A 290 9.50 -17.15 -1.35
N VAL A 291 8.79 -16.09 -0.98
CA VAL A 291 7.34 -16.01 -1.18
C VAL A 291 7.00 -16.07 -2.68
N ASP A 292 7.82 -15.43 -3.51
CA ASP A 292 7.67 -15.45 -4.96
C ASP A 292 7.81 -16.87 -5.54
N ASP A 293 8.68 -17.72 -4.98
CA ASP A 293 8.75 -19.14 -5.38
C ASP A 293 7.44 -19.88 -5.05
N ILE A 294 6.84 -19.61 -3.89
CA ILE A 294 5.57 -20.24 -3.47
C ILE A 294 4.42 -19.84 -4.38
N VAL A 295 4.25 -18.55 -4.68
CA VAL A 295 3.11 -18.09 -5.51
C VAL A 295 3.25 -18.49 -6.99
N ARG A 296 4.49 -18.66 -7.47
CA ARG A 296 4.75 -19.13 -8.84
C ARG A 296 4.52 -20.62 -9.02
N ASP A 297 4.64 -21.41 -7.95
CA ASP A 297 4.48 -22.86 -8.04
C ASP A 297 3.09 -23.23 -8.61
N PRO A 298 3.01 -24.01 -9.72
CA PRO A 298 1.74 -24.48 -10.27
C PRO A 298 0.87 -25.21 -9.24
N ALA A 299 1.47 -25.93 -8.29
CA ALA A 299 0.75 -26.67 -7.27
C ALA A 299 -0.04 -25.76 -6.32
N HIS A 300 0.36 -24.49 -6.17
CA HIS A 300 -0.26 -23.56 -5.23
C HIS A 300 -1.34 -22.66 -5.87
N ARG A 301 -1.46 -22.63 -7.20
CA ARG A 301 -2.56 -21.96 -7.94
C ARG A 301 -2.85 -20.50 -7.55
N TYR A 302 -1.82 -19.71 -7.23
CA TYR A 302 -2.01 -18.27 -7.07
C TYR A 302 -2.33 -17.61 -8.41
N VAL A 303 -3.24 -16.64 -8.40
CA VAL A 303 -3.69 -15.88 -9.59
C VAL A 303 -3.38 -14.39 -9.48
N ALA A 304 -3.19 -13.89 -8.26
CA ALA A 304 -2.70 -12.55 -8.01
C ALA A 304 -1.83 -12.48 -6.73
N ALA A 305 -0.92 -11.50 -6.70
CA ALA A 305 -0.17 -11.09 -5.51
C ALA A 305 -0.23 -9.56 -5.38
N ILE A 306 -0.84 -9.08 -4.30
CA ILE A 306 -1.18 -7.67 -4.09
C ILE A 306 -0.37 -7.15 -2.90
N GLY A 307 0.43 -6.09 -3.11
CA GLY A 307 1.25 -5.47 -2.06
C GLY A 307 0.93 -4.00 -1.78
N GLY A 308 1.08 -3.57 -0.52
CA GLY A 308 1.03 -2.17 -0.09
C GLY A 308 2.39 -1.48 -0.14
N ASP A 309 2.72 -0.64 0.86
CA ASP A 309 4.00 0.06 1.12
C ASP A 309 4.35 1.15 0.07
N ILE A 310 4.07 0.88 -1.19
CA ILE A 310 4.30 1.80 -2.29
C ILE A 310 2.99 2.48 -2.65
N HIS A 311 2.87 3.73 -2.17
CA HIS A 311 1.73 4.63 -2.32
C HIS A 311 1.40 5.12 -3.74
N ASN A 312 1.22 4.18 -4.65
CA ASN A 312 0.65 4.33 -5.97
C ASN A 312 0.03 2.98 -6.39
N TYR A 313 -0.47 2.91 -7.62
CA TYR A 313 -0.90 1.67 -8.24
C TYR A 313 0.09 1.24 -9.32
N GLN A 314 0.39 -0.06 -9.38
CA GLN A 314 1.18 -0.69 -10.45
C GLN A 314 0.62 -2.08 -10.74
N ARG A 315 0.68 -2.53 -12.00
CA ARG A 315 0.34 -3.91 -12.37
C ARG A 315 1.34 -4.49 -13.35
N TYR A 316 1.78 -5.71 -13.04
CA TYR A 316 2.72 -6.53 -13.81
C TYR A 316 2.08 -7.90 -14.06
N PRO A 317 1.50 -8.15 -15.26
CA PRO A 317 0.97 -9.46 -15.61
C PRO A 317 2.10 -10.40 -16.06
N VAL A 318 2.61 -11.23 -15.14
CA VAL A 318 3.74 -12.13 -15.44
C VAL A 318 3.22 -13.46 -15.97
N ARG A 319 3.64 -13.84 -17.18
CA ARG A 319 3.40 -15.18 -17.74
C ARG A 319 4.33 -16.19 -17.08
N LEU A 320 3.76 -17.26 -16.55
CA LEU A 320 4.49 -18.39 -15.95
C LEU A 320 4.60 -19.55 -16.96
N ASP A 321 5.53 -20.46 -16.68
CA ASP A 321 5.85 -21.61 -17.56
C ASP A 321 4.69 -22.60 -17.69
N ASP A 322 3.78 -22.62 -16.71
CA ASP A 322 2.56 -23.43 -16.71
C ASP A 322 1.39 -22.81 -17.49
N GLY A 323 1.62 -21.67 -18.15
CA GLY A 323 0.62 -20.94 -18.94
C GLY A 323 -0.23 -19.95 -18.15
N ARG A 324 -0.20 -19.96 -16.81
CA ARG A 324 -0.91 -18.96 -15.99
C ARG A 324 -0.31 -17.57 -16.20
N THR A 325 -1.15 -16.54 -16.07
CA THR A 325 -0.69 -15.15 -15.96
C THR A 325 -0.96 -14.64 -14.55
N LEU A 326 0.08 -14.62 -13.71
CA LEU A 326 0.00 -14.16 -12.33
C LEU A 326 0.02 -12.63 -12.30
N GLN A 327 -1.03 -12.02 -11.76
CA GLN A 327 -1.12 -10.56 -11.63
C GLN A 327 -0.38 -10.08 -10.39
N TYR A 328 0.80 -9.47 -10.56
CA TYR A 328 1.45 -8.76 -9.46
C TYR A 328 0.96 -7.31 -9.44
N VAL A 329 0.42 -6.89 -8.30
CA VAL A 329 -0.24 -5.60 -8.14
C VAL A 329 0.34 -4.85 -6.95
N VAL A 330 0.67 -3.58 -7.15
CA VAL A 330 0.94 -2.61 -6.08
C VAL A 330 -0.35 -1.82 -5.85
N ALA A 331 -0.81 -1.75 -4.61
CA ALA A 331 -2.12 -1.22 -4.24
C ALA A 331 -2.07 -0.28 -3.01
N GLY A 332 -1.00 0.51 -2.87
CA GLY A 332 -0.80 1.38 -1.71
C GLY A 332 -1.43 2.77 -1.81
N GLY A 333 -2.31 3.01 -2.78
CA GLY A 333 -2.87 4.33 -3.05
C GLY A 333 -3.91 4.84 -2.03
N GLY A 334 -4.09 4.21 -0.86
CA GLY A 334 -5.32 4.35 -0.06
C GLY A 334 -5.43 5.59 0.83
N GLY A 335 -4.34 6.29 1.13
CA GLY A 335 -4.42 7.51 1.94
C GLY A 335 -3.10 8.25 2.13
N ALA A 336 -2.00 7.53 2.37
CA ALA A 336 -0.70 8.13 2.62
C ALA A 336 -0.13 8.87 1.40
N PHE A 337 0.84 9.77 1.61
CA PHE A 337 1.49 10.58 0.56
C PHE A 337 1.82 9.80 -0.74
N THR A 338 1.76 10.40 -1.93
CA THR A 338 1.88 9.64 -3.19
C THR A 338 3.32 9.34 -3.59
N HIS A 339 3.70 8.06 -3.79
CA HIS A 339 5.01 7.69 -4.33
C HIS A 339 5.16 8.00 -5.82
N ALA A 340 6.34 8.47 -6.21
CA ALA A 340 6.64 9.03 -7.52
C ALA A 340 6.75 8.00 -8.66
N THR A 341 5.66 7.70 -9.36
CA THR A 341 5.69 6.79 -10.53
C THR A 341 6.60 7.29 -11.65
N HIS A 342 6.81 8.60 -11.81
CA HIS A 342 7.72 9.14 -12.82
C HIS A 342 9.19 8.70 -12.67
N THR A 343 9.57 8.13 -11.52
CA THR A 343 10.92 7.58 -11.30
C THR A 343 11.09 6.17 -11.85
N ILE A 344 9.98 5.44 -12.04
CA ILE A 344 9.95 4.07 -12.58
C ILE A 344 10.67 4.06 -13.94
N PRO A 345 11.64 3.15 -14.14
CA PRO A 345 12.35 3.02 -15.40
C PRO A 345 11.43 2.51 -16.51
N ARG A 346 12.00 2.33 -17.70
CA ARG A 346 11.31 1.57 -18.74
C ARG A 346 11.12 0.14 -18.22
N VAL A 347 9.90 -0.37 -18.25
CA VAL A 347 9.56 -1.70 -17.74
C VAL A 347 9.93 -2.76 -18.78
N ASP A 348 10.82 -3.65 -18.35
CA ASP A 348 11.25 -4.86 -19.05
C ASP A 348 11.72 -5.85 -17.97
N VAL A 349 10.78 -6.54 -17.34
CA VAL A 349 11.05 -7.42 -16.20
C VAL A 349 10.17 -8.66 -16.25
N ALA A 350 10.78 -9.84 -16.14
CA ALA A 350 10.06 -11.13 -16.17
C ALA A 350 9.08 -11.27 -17.35
N GLY A 351 9.49 -10.81 -18.54
CA GLY A 351 8.67 -10.83 -19.75
C GLY A 351 7.58 -9.76 -19.83
N VAL A 352 7.40 -8.94 -18.78
CA VAL A 352 6.46 -7.81 -18.77
C VAL A 352 7.11 -6.61 -19.43
N THR A 353 6.43 -6.05 -20.43
CA THR A 353 6.89 -4.87 -21.17
C THR A 353 6.03 -3.64 -20.88
N GLU A 354 6.39 -2.50 -21.47
CA GLU A 354 5.60 -1.27 -21.44
C GLU A 354 4.18 -1.42 -22.00
N ALA A 355 3.94 -2.38 -22.90
CA ALA A 355 2.60 -2.64 -23.44
C ALA A 355 1.66 -3.23 -22.37
N ASP A 356 2.23 -4.00 -21.44
CA ASP A 356 1.52 -4.75 -20.42
C ASP A 356 1.40 -3.96 -19.10
N PHE A 357 2.45 -3.20 -18.79
CA PHE A 357 2.56 -2.44 -17.55
C PHE A 357 1.46 -1.38 -17.41
N ARG A 358 0.88 -1.29 -16.21
CA ARG A 358 -0.07 -0.24 -15.84
C ARG A 358 0.39 0.41 -14.55
N CYS A 359 0.20 1.72 -14.43
CA CYS A 359 0.39 2.44 -13.17
C CYS A 359 -0.59 3.61 -13.06
N TYR A 360 -0.88 4.02 -11.82
CA TYR A 360 -1.62 5.22 -11.49
C TYR A 360 -0.98 5.89 -10.25
N PRO A 361 -0.65 7.19 -10.29
CA PRO A 361 -0.80 8.10 -11.42
C PRO A 361 0.09 7.73 -12.62
N LEU A 362 -0.28 8.16 -13.82
CA LEU A 362 0.60 8.02 -14.97
C LEU A 362 1.92 8.76 -14.70
N ARG A 363 3.02 8.23 -15.25
CA ARG A 363 4.36 8.80 -15.07
C ARG A 363 4.44 10.29 -15.45
N GLY A 364 3.68 10.72 -16.46
CA GLY A 364 3.55 12.14 -16.81
C GLY A 364 2.88 12.98 -15.71
N ASP A 365 1.74 12.53 -15.20
CA ASP A 365 1.02 13.22 -14.12
C ASP A 365 1.83 13.29 -12.84
N SER A 366 2.51 12.21 -12.49
CA SER A 366 3.39 12.16 -11.33
C SER A 366 4.49 13.22 -11.45
N LEU A 367 5.13 13.35 -12.61
CA LEU A 367 6.15 14.38 -12.82
C LEU A 367 5.56 15.79 -12.75
N ALA A 368 4.40 16.05 -13.37
CA ALA A 368 3.72 17.34 -13.30
C ALA A 368 3.39 17.74 -11.85
N PHE A 369 2.80 16.81 -11.09
CA PHE A 369 2.48 16.97 -9.68
C PHE A 369 3.70 17.31 -8.83
N TYR A 370 4.76 16.51 -8.93
CA TYR A 370 5.99 16.73 -8.18
C TYR A 370 6.68 18.04 -8.61
N SER A 371 6.64 18.39 -9.89
CA SER A 371 7.20 19.66 -10.37
C SER A 371 6.49 20.87 -9.77
N ALA A 372 5.16 20.84 -9.69
CA ALA A 372 4.37 21.91 -9.08
C ALA A 372 4.60 21.98 -7.56
N LEU A 373 4.66 20.82 -6.89
CA LEU A 373 4.96 20.72 -5.47
C LEU A 373 6.31 21.36 -5.13
N TYR A 374 7.37 20.98 -5.85
CA TYR A 374 8.70 21.55 -5.64
C TYR A 374 8.79 23.01 -6.04
N GLY A 375 8.08 23.43 -7.10
CA GLY A 375 7.97 24.84 -7.47
C GLY A 375 7.35 25.70 -6.36
N ARG A 376 6.36 25.17 -5.62
CA ARG A 376 5.81 25.83 -4.43
C ARG A 376 6.81 25.85 -3.27
N ARG A 377 7.40 24.69 -2.95
CA ARG A 377 8.29 24.53 -1.80
C ARG A 377 9.58 25.35 -1.89
N THR A 378 10.14 25.43 -3.09
CA THR A 378 11.37 26.22 -3.37
C THR A 378 11.07 27.68 -3.71
N ARG A 379 9.79 28.08 -3.80
CA ARG A 379 9.34 29.39 -4.31
C ARG A 379 9.78 29.68 -5.76
N LEU A 380 10.21 28.67 -6.52
CA LEU A 380 10.66 28.77 -7.91
C LEU A 380 9.64 28.18 -8.89
N ARG A 381 8.36 28.56 -8.78
CA ARG A 381 7.26 28.01 -9.61
C ARG A 381 7.53 28.12 -11.11
N ARG A 382 8.01 29.29 -11.57
CA ARG A 382 8.36 29.53 -12.98
C ARG A 382 9.44 28.58 -13.51
N PHE A 383 10.33 28.13 -12.64
CA PHE A 383 11.41 27.22 -13.03
C PHE A 383 10.96 25.76 -12.97
N PHE A 384 10.28 25.32 -11.91
CA PHE A 384 9.93 23.90 -11.74
C PHE A 384 8.64 23.47 -12.44
N SER A 385 7.57 24.27 -12.44
CA SER A 385 6.25 23.78 -12.86
C SER A 385 6.23 23.33 -14.32
N LEU A 386 5.88 22.07 -14.54
CA LEU A 386 5.56 21.48 -15.84
C LEU A 386 4.06 21.25 -15.91
N THR A 387 3.44 21.49 -17.07
CA THR A 387 2.08 20.99 -17.32
C THR A 387 2.11 19.47 -17.46
N GLU A 388 0.95 18.83 -17.32
CA GLU A 388 0.74 17.41 -17.60
C GLU A 388 1.20 17.02 -19.01
N ALA A 389 0.92 17.85 -20.03
CA ALA A 389 1.39 17.62 -21.40
C ALA A 389 2.93 17.73 -21.54
N GLU A 390 3.54 18.76 -20.92
CA GLU A 390 5.00 18.93 -20.93
C GLU A 390 5.70 17.78 -20.20
N ALA A 391 5.18 17.37 -19.04
CA ALA A 391 5.71 16.28 -18.25
C ALA A 391 5.57 14.93 -18.98
N ALA A 392 4.42 14.66 -19.60
CA ALA A 392 4.21 13.46 -20.41
C ALA A 392 5.19 13.38 -21.59
N ALA A 393 5.43 14.49 -22.30
CA ALA A 393 6.38 14.53 -23.42
C ALA A 393 7.82 14.22 -22.97
N VAL A 394 8.24 14.73 -21.82
CA VAL A 394 9.58 14.44 -21.26
C VAL A 394 9.72 12.98 -20.88
N ILE A 395 8.68 12.39 -20.28
CA ILE A 395 8.68 10.98 -19.90
C ILE A 395 8.71 10.08 -21.14
N ALA A 396 7.91 10.41 -22.17
CA ALA A 396 7.90 9.70 -23.44
C ALA A 396 9.29 9.71 -24.12
N GLU A 397 9.94 10.88 -24.21
CA GLU A 397 11.31 11.00 -24.75
C GLU A 397 12.31 10.21 -23.92
N ARG A 398 12.26 10.31 -22.58
CA ARG A 398 13.21 9.63 -21.69
C ARG A 398 13.15 8.12 -21.83
N LEU A 399 11.94 7.57 -21.88
CA LEU A 399 11.71 6.13 -21.83
C LEU A 399 11.64 5.49 -23.22
N GLY A 400 11.57 6.30 -24.28
CA GLY A 400 11.40 5.81 -25.64
C GLY A 400 10.05 5.11 -25.83
N ILE A 401 8.99 5.68 -25.24
CA ILE A 401 7.61 5.15 -25.29
C ILE A 401 6.69 6.15 -25.99
N GLY A 402 5.53 5.68 -26.45
CA GLY A 402 4.48 6.54 -26.99
C GLY A 402 3.85 7.46 -25.93
N PRO A 403 3.05 8.46 -26.34
CA PRO A 403 2.31 9.29 -25.40
C PRO A 403 1.32 8.43 -24.60
N THR A 404 1.21 8.69 -23.30
CA THR A 404 0.31 7.93 -22.40
C THR A 404 -1.15 8.35 -22.51
N ARG A 405 -1.44 9.45 -23.20
CA ARG A 405 -2.78 9.97 -23.54
C ARG A 405 -2.84 10.34 -25.02
N ALA A 406 -3.96 10.08 -25.68
CA ALA A 406 -4.20 10.47 -27.07
C ALA A 406 -5.47 11.34 -27.20
N PRO A 407 -5.52 12.36 -28.08
CA PRO A 407 -4.47 13.03 -28.83
C PRO A 407 -4.14 14.41 -28.22
N GLY A 408 -3.11 14.49 -27.37
CA GLY A 408 -2.49 15.77 -27.01
C GLY A 408 -1.46 16.18 -28.05
N ALA A 409 -1.43 17.44 -28.48
CA ALA A 409 -0.38 17.94 -29.37
C ALA A 409 1.01 17.62 -28.78
N PRO A 410 1.97 17.10 -29.57
CA PRO A 410 3.28 16.74 -29.04
C PRO A 410 4.00 18.00 -28.55
N ALA A 411 4.06 18.18 -27.23
CA ALA A 411 4.82 19.26 -26.63
C ALA A 411 6.31 19.08 -26.97
N ARG A 412 6.93 20.10 -27.58
CA ARG A 412 8.37 20.06 -27.90
C ARG A 412 9.17 20.01 -26.60
N VAL A 413 9.95 18.95 -26.40
CA VAL A 413 10.77 18.78 -25.20
C VAL A 413 11.94 19.78 -25.17
N THR A 414 11.88 20.73 -24.24
CA THR A 414 12.89 21.79 -24.06
C THR A 414 14.03 21.37 -23.11
N ARG A 415 15.12 22.15 -23.08
CA ARG A 415 16.23 21.92 -22.12
C ARG A 415 15.78 22.11 -20.67
N ARG A 416 14.91 23.09 -20.39
CA ARG A 416 14.34 23.33 -19.06
C ARG A 416 13.58 22.11 -18.57
N MET A 417 12.72 21.55 -19.41
CA MET A 417 11.92 20.38 -19.07
C MET A 417 12.81 19.17 -18.71
N ARG A 418 13.85 18.89 -19.51
CA ARG A 418 14.84 17.84 -19.20
C ARG A 418 15.59 18.08 -17.89
N LEU A 419 15.95 19.34 -17.61
CA LEU A 419 16.64 19.71 -16.37
C LEU A 419 15.75 19.50 -15.14
N VAL A 420 14.50 19.98 -15.18
CA VAL A 420 13.52 19.80 -14.10
C VAL A 420 13.30 18.31 -13.84
N ALA A 421 13.04 17.53 -14.89
CA ALA A 421 12.83 16.10 -14.75
C ALA A 421 14.09 15.40 -14.17
N GLY A 422 15.29 15.80 -14.63
CA GLY A 422 16.55 15.32 -14.09
C GLY A 422 16.73 15.59 -12.59
N LEU A 423 16.35 16.79 -12.13
CA LEU A 423 16.37 17.18 -10.72
C LEU A 423 15.35 16.39 -9.88
N LEU A 424 14.22 16.03 -10.47
CA LEU A 424 13.15 15.27 -9.82
C LEU A 424 13.31 13.74 -9.99
N GLY A 425 14.51 13.26 -10.33
CA GLY A 425 14.83 11.84 -10.27
C GLY A 425 14.66 11.07 -11.59
N THR A 426 14.32 11.73 -12.70
CA THR A 426 14.24 11.07 -14.02
C THR A 426 15.61 10.95 -14.72
N GLY A 427 16.66 11.56 -14.16
CA GLY A 427 18.01 11.56 -14.72
C GLY A 427 18.73 10.21 -14.57
N ARG A 428 18.47 9.26 -15.48
CA ARG A 428 19.38 8.12 -15.74
C ARG A 428 19.64 7.99 -17.23
N ARG A 429 20.85 8.34 -17.66
CA ARG A 429 21.53 7.62 -18.74
C ARG A 429 22.44 6.56 -18.09
N PRO A 430 22.45 5.30 -18.58
CA PRO A 430 23.27 4.23 -18.01
C PRO A 430 24.78 4.55 -17.96
N ASP A 431 25.29 5.39 -18.86
CA ASP A 431 26.72 5.51 -19.17
C ASP A 431 27.47 6.75 -18.67
N ARG A 432 26.87 7.64 -17.86
CA ARG A 432 27.61 8.81 -17.35
C ARG A 432 27.39 9.05 -15.86
N GLY A 433 28.41 8.75 -15.07
CA GLY A 433 28.56 9.29 -13.72
C GLY A 433 28.75 10.81 -13.77
N LYS A 434 27.92 11.57 -13.04
CA LYS A 434 28.19 12.98 -12.74
C LYS A 434 28.15 13.27 -11.24
N ARG A 435 29.00 14.24 -10.88
CA ARG A 435 29.59 14.57 -9.58
C ARG A 435 28.74 15.46 -8.65
N LEU A 436 27.51 15.81 -8.98
CA LEU A 436 26.62 16.55 -8.07
C LEU A 436 25.27 15.84 -8.02
N ARG A 437 24.97 15.20 -6.89
CA ARG A 437 23.68 14.58 -6.59
C ARG A 437 23.11 15.24 -5.34
N LEU A 438 21.82 15.56 -5.37
CA LEU A 438 20.99 15.34 -4.19
C LEU A 438 20.81 13.82 -4.05
N PRO A 439 20.92 13.23 -2.86
CA PRO A 439 21.24 11.79 -2.68
C PRO A 439 20.01 10.87 -2.87
N VAL A 440 19.76 10.36 -4.09
CA VAL A 440 18.42 9.85 -4.52
C VAL A 440 18.13 8.34 -4.45
N ARG A 441 18.99 7.43 -3.97
CA ARG A 441 18.79 5.98 -4.33
C ARG A 441 18.51 4.93 -3.25
N LYS A 442 18.64 5.24 -1.96
CA LYS A 442 18.17 4.33 -0.89
C LYS A 442 17.53 5.08 0.27
N ALA A 443 18.02 6.29 0.55
CA ALA A 443 17.41 7.21 1.50
C ALA A 443 16.17 7.97 0.96
N TYR A 444 15.87 7.92 -0.35
CA TYR A 444 14.94 8.87 -0.98
C TYR A 444 13.46 8.53 -0.88
N GLN A 445 13.10 7.24 -0.84
CA GLN A 445 11.75 6.82 -0.45
C GLN A 445 11.47 7.25 1.01
N SER A 446 12.48 7.21 1.90
CA SER A 446 12.32 7.58 3.32
C SER A 446 12.45 9.08 3.66
N LEU A 447 13.10 9.92 2.85
CA LEU A 447 13.36 11.33 3.20
C LEU A 447 12.61 12.39 2.37
N PHE A 448 12.19 12.09 1.13
CA PHE A 448 11.61 13.11 0.23
C PHE A 448 10.19 12.80 -0.23
N SER A 449 9.82 11.52 -0.36
CA SER A 449 8.42 11.12 -0.59
C SER A 449 7.48 11.53 0.55
N PRO A 450 7.88 11.45 1.84
CA PRO A 450 7.01 11.87 2.94
C PRO A 450 6.79 13.39 2.97
N GLY A 451 7.72 14.16 2.38
CA GLY A 451 7.57 15.59 2.13
C GLY A 451 6.63 15.97 0.98
N SER A 452 6.02 14.97 0.32
CA SER A 452 5.00 15.12 -0.72
C SER A 452 3.57 15.05 -0.22
N ALA A 453 3.35 14.92 1.09
CA ALA A 453 2.02 15.09 1.67
C ALA A 453 1.46 16.45 1.26
N THR A 454 0.44 16.43 0.40
CA THR A 454 -0.29 17.62 -0.03
C THR A 454 -1.75 17.46 0.32
N TYR A 455 -2.35 18.58 0.70
CA TYR A 455 -3.76 18.73 1.05
C TYR A 455 -4.54 19.46 -0.05
N SER A 456 -3.98 19.44 -1.27
CA SER A 456 -4.58 19.99 -2.48
C SER A 456 -4.66 18.91 -3.56
N PRO A 457 -5.86 18.68 -4.14
CA PRO A 457 -6.05 17.82 -5.30
C PRO A 457 -5.19 18.23 -6.52
N PRO A 458 -4.93 17.31 -7.46
CA PRO A 458 -5.28 15.88 -7.41
C PRO A 458 -4.41 15.11 -6.40
N PHE A 459 -5.04 14.23 -5.61
CA PHE A 459 -4.34 13.40 -4.61
C PHE A 459 -3.73 12.12 -5.19
N PHE A 460 -4.23 11.65 -6.33
CA PHE A 460 -3.85 10.37 -6.95
C PHE A 460 -3.94 9.18 -5.99
N LYS A 461 -5.09 9.08 -5.30
CA LYS A 461 -5.39 7.92 -4.44
C LYS A 461 -6.17 6.88 -5.20
N SER A 462 -6.13 5.65 -4.72
CA SER A 462 -6.85 4.55 -5.33
C SER A 462 -7.21 3.46 -4.33
N PHE A 463 -8.18 2.64 -4.72
CA PHE A 463 -8.58 1.43 -4.04
C PHE A 463 -8.99 0.39 -5.09
N LEU A 464 -8.99 -0.89 -4.72
CA LEU A 464 -9.37 -1.98 -5.61
C LEU A 464 -10.73 -2.53 -5.22
N ARG A 465 -11.51 -2.92 -6.24
CA ARG A 465 -12.62 -3.87 -6.10
C ARG A 465 -12.27 -5.15 -6.83
N ILE A 466 -12.50 -6.28 -6.18
CA ILE A 466 -12.31 -7.61 -6.73
C ILE A 466 -13.68 -8.30 -6.76
N ASP A 467 -14.19 -8.56 -7.95
CA ASP A 467 -15.41 -9.34 -8.18
C ASP A 467 -15.01 -10.77 -8.49
N VAL A 468 -15.51 -11.74 -7.72
CA VAL A 468 -15.19 -13.16 -7.85
C VAL A 468 -16.39 -13.90 -8.42
N SER A 469 -16.10 -14.86 -9.29
CA SER A 469 -17.06 -15.85 -9.81
C SER A 469 -16.43 -17.24 -9.79
N PRO A 470 -17.17 -18.32 -10.09
CA PRO A 470 -16.59 -19.66 -10.16
C PRO A 470 -15.43 -19.81 -11.17
N THR A 471 -15.42 -19.03 -12.25
CA THR A 471 -14.51 -19.22 -13.38
C THR A 471 -13.48 -18.12 -13.54
N GLU A 472 -13.71 -16.95 -12.99
CA GLU A 472 -12.85 -15.78 -13.14
C GLU A 472 -12.95 -14.83 -11.95
N LEU A 473 -11.89 -14.05 -11.75
CA LEU A 473 -11.89 -12.85 -10.91
C LEU A 473 -11.72 -11.61 -11.79
N ARG A 474 -12.42 -10.52 -11.46
CA ARG A 474 -12.25 -9.22 -12.10
C ARG A 474 -11.68 -8.24 -11.09
N LEU A 475 -10.51 -7.69 -11.37
CA LEU A 475 -9.83 -6.68 -10.55
C LEU A 475 -10.00 -5.32 -11.23
N ARG A 476 -10.54 -4.34 -10.48
CA ARG A 476 -10.71 -2.95 -10.92
C ARG A 476 -10.00 -2.01 -9.96
N CYS A 477 -9.17 -1.12 -10.49
CA CYS A 477 -8.52 -0.05 -9.74
C CYS A 477 -9.31 1.25 -9.93
N PHE A 478 -9.86 1.79 -8.84
CA PHE A 478 -10.63 3.03 -8.84
C PHE A 478 -9.77 4.19 -8.38
N ALA A 479 -9.89 5.35 -9.04
CA ALA A 479 -9.23 6.59 -8.65
C ALA A 479 -10.04 7.41 -7.64
N ALA A 480 -9.32 8.11 -6.76
CA ALA A 480 -9.82 9.12 -5.85
C ALA A 480 -8.90 10.35 -5.92
N THR A 481 -9.28 11.33 -6.73
CA THR A 481 -8.46 12.54 -6.95
C THR A 481 -8.74 13.66 -5.95
N GLY A 482 -9.89 13.61 -5.25
CA GLY A 482 -10.39 14.70 -4.41
C GLY A 482 -11.28 15.70 -5.17
N GLN A 483 -11.64 15.42 -6.43
CA GLN A 483 -12.63 16.20 -7.16
C GLN A 483 -14.05 15.64 -6.97
N ARG A 484 -15.07 16.52 -6.91
CA ARG A 484 -16.47 16.12 -6.68
C ARG A 484 -17.05 15.23 -7.76
N ALA A 485 -16.77 15.52 -9.04
CA ALA A 485 -17.30 14.71 -10.14
C ALA A 485 -16.83 13.25 -10.04
N GLN A 486 -15.56 13.06 -9.69
CA GLN A 486 -14.95 11.73 -9.53
C GLN A 486 -15.32 11.08 -8.20
N GLU A 487 -15.57 11.85 -7.15
CA GLU A 487 -16.14 11.32 -5.91
C GLU A 487 -17.53 10.69 -6.15
N VAL A 488 -18.35 11.35 -6.98
CA VAL A 488 -19.69 10.84 -7.35
C VAL A 488 -19.60 9.66 -8.32
N ALA A 489 -18.66 9.68 -9.26
CA ALA A 489 -18.43 8.60 -10.21
C ALA A 489 -16.92 8.27 -10.26
N PRO A 490 -16.43 7.35 -9.40
CA PRO A 490 -15.01 7.00 -9.34
C PRO A 490 -14.52 6.45 -10.69
N PRO A 491 -13.47 7.04 -11.30
CA PRO A 491 -12.90 6.51 -12.53
C PRO A 491 -12.24 5.15 -12.32
N VAL A 492 -12.38 4.25 -13.30
CA VAL A 492 -11.63 2.99 -13.35
C VAL A 492 -10.33 3.24 -14.12
N GLU A 493 -9.20 3.17 -13.43
CA GLU A 493 -7.86 3.46 -13.97
C GLU A 493 -7.20 2.26 -14.64
N ASP A 494 -7.60 1.07 -14.19
CA ASP A 494 -7.15 -0.20 -14.75
C ASP A 494 -8.16 -1.29 -14.42
N GLU A 495 -8.27 -2.26 -15.32
CA GLU A 495 -9.16 -3.40 -15.20
C GLU A 495 -8.51 -4.63 -15.81
N VAL A 496 -8.66 -5.76 -15.13
CA VAL A 496 -8.25 -7.07 -15.65
C VAL A 496 -9.19 -8.17 -15.16
N THR A 497 -9.49 -9.09 -16.06
CA THR A 497 -10.16 -10.36 -15.75
C THR A 497 -9.10 -11.47 -15.75
N VAL A 498 -9.06 -12.27 -14.68
CA VAL A 498 -8.12 -13.38 -14.52
C VAL A 498 -8.92 -14.68 -14.41
N PRO A 499 -8.67 -15.68 -15.28
CA PRO A 499 -9.32 -16.98 -15.16
C PRO A 499 -8.86 -17.71 -13.88
N LEU A 500 -9.79 -18.44 -13.27
CA LEU A 500 -9.57 -19.26 -12.08
C LEU A 500 -9.41 -20.76 -12.40
N THR A 501 -9.85 -21.17 -13.59
CA THR A 501 -9.80 -22.55 -14.09
C THR A 501 -8.61 -22.78 -14.98
#